data_AF-A0AAV4TS90-F1
#
_entry.id   AF-A0AAV4TS90-F1
#
_cell.length_a   1.000
_cell.length_b   1.000
_cell.length_c   1.000
_cell.angle_alpha   90.00
_cell.angle_beta   90.00
_cell.angle_gamma   90.00
#
_symmetry.space_group_name_H-M   'P 1'
#
loop_
_entity.id
_entity.type
_entity.pdbx_description
1 polymer ?
#
loop_
_entity_poly.entity_id
_entity_poly.type
_entity_poly.pdbx_seq_one_letter_code
_entity_poly.pdbx_strand_id
1 'polypeptide(L)'
;MCELSTGVFPYKIWSNPFEQLKQVVQDDPPRLPKGKFSEVFEDFISQCLQKDFTKRPNYPQLLEHPFISSDSTHDFDVSKYVSYVLDLPEP
;
A
#
# COMPACT_ATOMS: atom_id res chain seq x y z
N MET A 1 0.22 -0.09 3.15
CA MET A 1 -0.56 -0.38 1.92
C MET A 1 -0.15 -1.71 1.32
N CYS A 2 1.03 -1.84 0.67
CA CYS A 2 1.47 -3.12 0.09
C CYS A 2 1.34 -4.32 1.04
N GLU A 3 1.81 -4.16 2.28
CA GLU A 3 1.72 -5.19 3.32
C GLU A 3 0.28 -5.56 3.63
N LEU A 4 -0.57 -4.59 3.95
CA LEU A 4 -2.00 -4.82 4.24
C LEU A 4 -2.74 -5.48 3.06
N SER A 5 -2.42 -5.08 1.82
CA SER A 5 -3.05 -5.63 0.63
C SER A 5 -2.62 -7.06 0.32
N THR A 6 -1.42 -7.46 0.74
CA THR A 6 -0.85 -8.79 0.43
C THR A 6 -0.79 -9.72 1.64
N GLY A 7 -1.00 -9.20 2.85
CA GLY A 7 -0.81 -9.91 4.11
C GLY A 7 0.65 -10.17 4.48
N VAL A 8 1.61 -9.64 3.72
CA VAL A 8 3.04 -9.96 3.87
C VAL A 8 3.88 -8.69 3.76
N PHE A 9 4.83 -8.52 4.68
CA PHE A 9 5.78 -7.41 4.62
C PHE A 9 6.57 -7.47 3.29
N PRO A 10 6.66 -6.36 2.52
CA PRO A 10 7.15 -6.41 1.13
C PRO A 10 8.66 -6.61 0.99
N TYR A 11 9.43 -6.46 2.07
CA TYR A 11 10.86 -6.72 2.06
C TYR A 11 11.16 -8.08 2.71
N LYS A 12 12.32 -8.63 2.37
CA LYS A 12 12.78 -9.87 2.99
C LYS A 12 12.99 -9.65 4.48
N ILE A 13 12.63 -10.65 5.28
CA ILE A 13 12.89 -10.65 6.72
C ILE A 13 14.38 -10.98 6.90
N TRP A 14 15.13 -10.02 7.42
CA TRP A 14 16.56 -10.15 7.67
C TRP A 14 16.84 -10.26 9.16
N SER A 15 17.94 -10.93 9.51
CA SER A 15 18.41 -11.00 10.90
C SER A 15 18.92 -9.65 11.43
N ASN A 16 19.18 -8.69 10.54
CA ASN A 16 19.80 -7.41 10.84
C ASN A 16 19.05 -6.26 10.15
N PRO A 17 18.59 -5.21 10.87
CA PRO A 17 17.93 -4.06 10.28
C PRO A 17 18.76 -3.30 9.23
N PHE A 18 20.10 -3.36 9.29
CA PHE A 18 20.94 -2.71 8.29
C PHE A 18 20.82 -3.33 6.89
N GLU A 19 20.57 -4.64 6.79
CA GLU A 19 20.34 -5.31 5.50
C GLU A 19 19.02 -4.84 4.88
N GLN A 20 17.99 -4.61 5.70
CA GLN A 20 16.72 -4.04 5.25
C GLN A 20 16.90 -2.60 4.76
N LEU A 21 17.64 -1.77 5.50
CA LEU A 21 17.93 -0.39 5.09
C LEU A 21 18.68 -0.34 3.76
N LYS A 22 19.67 -1.22 3.59
CA LYS A 22 20.39 -1.39 2.33
C LYS A 22 19.43 -1.73 1.19
N GLN A 23 18.48 -2.64 1.42
CA GLN A 23 17.48 -3.01 0.43
C GLN A 23 16.63 -1.81 -0.01
N VAL A 24 16.14 -1.01 0.94
CA VAL A 24 15.36 0.21 0.66
C VAL A 24 16.16 1.22 -0.18
N VAL A 25 17.45 1.36 0.10
CA VAL A 25 18.33 2.30 -0.59
C VAL A 25 18.77 1.80 -1.98
N GLN A 26 19.00 0.50 -2.14
CA GLN A 26 19.61 -0.05 -3.35
C GLN A 26 18.60 -0.63 -4.32
N ASP A 27 17.61 -1.37 -3.85
CA ASP A 27 16.66 -2.09 -4.71
C ASP A 27 15.53 -1.17 -5.21
N ASP A 28 14.80 -1.65 -6.20
CA ASP A 28 13.57 -1.00 -6.65
C ASP A 28 12.51 -1.00 -5.53
N PRO A 29 11.65 0.04 -5.49
CA PRO A 29 10.58 0.09 -4.50
C PRO A 29 9.61 -1.09 -4.68
N PRO A 30 9.02 -1.60 -3.60
CA PRO A 30 8.08 -2.70 -3.69
C PRO A 30 6.83 -2.27 -4.45
N ARG A 31 6.29 -3.19 -5.25
CA ARG A 31 5.08 -2.98 -6.06
C ARG A 31 4.03 -4.01 -5.71
N LEU A 32 2.77 -3.65 -5.90
CA LEU A 32 1.69 -4.63 -5.87
C LEU A 32 1.84 -5.62 -7.04
N PRO A 33 1.45 -6.89 -6.86
CA PRO A 33 1.39 -7.86 -7.94
C PRO A 33 0.43 -7.38 -9.05
N LYS A 34 0.96 -7.26 -10.28
CA LYS A 34 0.19 -6.75 -11.43
C LYS A 34 -1.08 -7.57 -11.67
N GLY A 35 -2.20 -6.88 -11.86
CA GLY A 35 -3.48 -7.46 -12.23
C GLY A 35 -4.20 -8.17 -11.06
N LYS A 36 -3.65 -8.10 -9.85
CA LYS A 36 -4.33 -8.58 -8.64
C LYS A 36 -5.24 -7.50 -8.05
N PHE A 37 -4.93 -6.23 -8.31
CA PHE A 37 -5.68 -5.08 -7.82
C PHE A 37 -6.12 -4.19 -8.98
N SER A 38 -6.94 -3.18 -8.68
CA SER A 38 -7.30 -2.18 -9.68
C SER A 38 -6.05 -1.41 -10.13
N GLU A 39 -5.95 -1.12 -11.43
CA GLU A 39 -4.82 -0.37 -12.00
C GLU A 39 -4.63 0.98 -11.29
N VAL A 40 -5.73 1.62 -10.91
CA VAL A 40 -5.74 2.88 -10.16
C VAL A 40 -5.12 2.72 -8.77
N PHE A 41 -5.34 1.60 -8.09
CA PHE A 41 -4.70 1.34 -6.80
C PHE A 41 -3.21 1.00 -6.98
N GLU A 42 -2.87 0.17 -7.97
CA GLU A 42 -1.47 -0.18 -8.28
C GLU A 42 -0.63 1.07 -8.64
N ASP A 43 -1.22 2.00 -9.39
CA ASP A 43 -0.58 3.28 -9.71
C ASP A 43 -0.42 4.17 -8.48
N PHE A 44 -1.46 4.33 -7.66
CA PHE A 44 -1.39 5.13 -6.43
C PHE A 44 -0.25 4.69 -5.50
N ILE A 45 -0.10 3.36 -5.31
CA ILE A 45 0.99 2.80 -4.51
C ILE A 45 2.35 3.05 -5.16
N SER A 46 2.45 2.91 -6.48
CA SER A 46 3.68 3.20 -7.21
C SER A 46 4.10 4.68 -7.07
N GLN A 47 3.15 5.61 -7.04
CA GLN A 47 3.41 7.02 -6.81
C GLN A 47 3.89 7.30 -5.37
N CYS A 48 3.25 6.70 -4.37
CA CYS A 48 3.66 6.83 -2.97
C CYS A 48 5.09 6.32 -2.71
N LEU A 49 5.48 5.25 -3.40
CA LEU A 49 6.78 4.59 -3.25
C LEU A 49 7.82 5.07 -4.29
N GLN A 50 7.58 6.20 -4.94
CA GLN A 50 8.55 6.79 -5.87
C GLN A 50 9.86 7.10 -5.16
N LYS A 51 10.94 6.43 -5.55
CA LYS A 51 12.26 6.51 -4.87
C LYS A 51 12.91 7.88 -5.02
N ASP A 52 12.75 8.52 -6.17
CA ASP A 52 13.19 9.90 -6.38
C ASP A 52 12.24 10.86 -5.65
N PHE A 53 12.70 11.43 -4.55
CA PHE A 53 11.89 12.33 -3.72
C PHE A 53 11.37 13.55 -4.48
N THR A 54 12.06 13.99 -5.54
CA THR A 54 11.63 15.14 -6.35
C THR A 54 10.44 14.81 -7.26
N LYS A 55 10.28 13.53 -7.59
CA LYS A 55 9.17 13.01 -8.40
C LYS A 55 8.02 12.47 -7.55
N ARG A 56 8.22 12.31 -6.24
CA ARG A 56 7.21 11.77 -5.33
C ARG A 56 6.16 12.86 -5.06
N PRO A 57 4.87 12.61 -5.36
CA PRO A 57 3.82 13.59 -5.11
C PRO A 57 3.66 13.88 -3.61
N ASN A 58 3.31 15.12 -3.31
CA ASN A 58 2.96 15.56 -1.97
C ASN A 58 1.48 15.27 -1.64
N TYR A 59 1.03 15.59 -0.44
CA TYR A 59 -0.34 15.26 -0.01
C TYR A 59 -1.43 15.88 -0.89
N PRO A 60 -1.42 17.19 -1.22
CA PRO A 60 -2.39 17.74 -2.17
C PRO A 60 -2.49 16.98 -3.49
N GLN A 61 -1.35 16.64 -4.10
CA GLN A 61 -1.31 15.88 -5.35
C GLN A 61 -1.85 14.46 -5.19
N LEU A 62 -1.56 13.81 -4.04
CA LEU A 62 -2.10 12.48 -3.75
C LEU A 62 -3.61 12.50 -3.52
N LEU A 63 -4.16 13.55 -2.91
CA LEU A 63 -5.61 13.70 -2.70
C LEU A 63 -6.36 13.90 -4.03
N GLU A 64 -5.72 14.48 -5.03
CA GLU A 64 -6.27 14.61 -6.39
C GLU A 64 -6.24 13.29 -7.18
N HIS A 65 -5.42 12.32 -6.75
CA HIS A 65 -5.27 11.04 -7.43
C HIS A 65 -6.60 10.28 -7.52
N PRO A 66 -6.95 9.66 -8.68
CA PRO A 66 -8.23 8.97 -8.86
C PRO A 66 -8.55 7.94 -7.78
N PHE A 67 -7.55 7.25 -7.24
CA PHE A 67 -7.73 6.30 -6.13
C PHE A 67 -8.43 6.93 -4.91
N ILE A 68 -8.12 8.18 -4.55
CA ILE A 68 -8.73 8.87 -3.41
C ILE A 68 -9.95 9.68 -3.87
N SER A 69 -9.85 10.41 -4.98
CA SER A 69 -10.89 11.33 -5.42
C SER A 69 -12.16 10.62 -5.92
N SER A 70 -12.04 9.39 -6.44
CA SER A 70 -13.21 8.59 -6.88
C SER A 70 -13.97 7.91 -5.74
N ASP A 71 -13.38 7.80 -4.54
CA ASP A 71 -13.94 7.05 -3.41
C ASP A 71 -15.09 7.78 -2.68
N SER A 72 -15.44 8.98 -3.14
CA SER A 72 -16.59 9.74 -2.64
C SER A 72 -17.95 9.08 -2.89
N THR A 73 -17.99 7.98 -3.63
CA THR A 73 -19.23 7.29 -4.06
C THR A 73 -19.39 5.89 -3.48
N HIS A 74 -18.39 5.35 -2.79
CA HIS A 74 -18.45 3.98 -2.27
C HIS A 74 -18.83 3.97 -0.79
N ASP A 75 -20.10 3.67 -0.53
CA ASP A 75 -20.62 3.47 0.82
C ASP A 75 -20.19 2.08 1.33
N PHE A 76 -18.95 1.99 1.85
CA PHE A 76 -18.45 0.79 2.51
C PHE A 76 -18.44 0.98 4.03
N ASP A 77 -19.25 0.21 4.74
CA ASP A 77 -19.32 0.24 6.20
C ASP A 77 -18.11 -0.51 6.82
N VAL A 78 -17.05 0.26 7.07
CA VAL A 78 -15.84 -0.22 7.75
C VAL A 78 -16.15 -0.73 9.16
N SER A 79 -17.08 -0.09 9.88
CA SER A 79 -17.41 -0.47 11.26
C SER A 79 -18.01 -1.87 11.33
N LYS A 80 -18.95 -2.17 10.43
CA LYS A 80 -19.55 -3.49 10.29
C LYS A 80 -18.53 -4.54 9.89
N TYR A 81 -17.64 -4.23 8.94
CA TYR A 81 -16.59 -5.15 8.50
C TYR A 81 -15.62 -5.49 9.64
N VAL A 82 -15.14 -4.48 10.37
CA VAL A 82 -14.22 -4.68 11.50
C VAL A 82 -14.89 -5.50 12.60
N SER A 83 -16.15 -5.21 12.95
CA SER A 83 -16.88 -5.99 13.96
C SER A 83 -16.98 -7.46 13.56
N TYR A 84 -17.34 -7.73 12.30
CA TYR A 84 -17.37 -9.09 11.76
C TYR A 84 -16.02 -9.80 11.87
N VAL A 85 -14.91 -9.14 11.50
CA VAL A 85 -13.57 -9.75 11.56
C VAL A 85 -13.15 -10.08 12.99
N LEU A 86 -13.49 -9.23 13.97
CA LEU A 86 -13.16 -9.44 15.39
C LEU A 86 -13.98 -10.57 16.04
N ASP A 87 -15.19 -10.82 15.54
CA ASP A 87 -16.06 -11.89 16.04
C ASP A 87 -15.76 -13.26 15.39
N LEU A 88 -14.79 -13.35 14.47
CA LEU A 88 -14.40 -14.61 13.86
C LEU A 88 -13.79 -15.55 14.91
N PRO A 89 -14.13 -16.85 14.90
CA PRO A 89 -13.48 -17.82 15.76
C PRO A 89 -11.99 -17.90 15.43
N GLU A 90 -11.15 -18.10 16.45
CA GLU A 90 -9.72 -18.30 16.24
C GLU A 90 -9.48 -19.51 15.33
N PRO A 91 -8.56 -19.40 14.36
CA PRO A 91 -8.24 -20.46 13.40
C PRO A 91 -7.56 -21.68 14.03
#